data_AF-A0A7C3BVI2-F1
#
_entry.id   AF-A0A7C3BVI2-F1
#
_cell.length_a   1.000
_cell.length_b   1.000
_cell.length_c   1.000
_cell.angle_alpha   90.00
_cell.angle_beta   90.00
_cell.angle_gamma   90.00
#
_symmetry.space_group_name_H-M   'P 1'
#
loop_
_entity.id
_entity.type
_entity.pdbx_description
1 polymer ?
#
loop_
_entity_poly.entity_id
_entity_poly.type
_entity_poly.pdbx_seq_one_letter_code
_entity_poly.pdbx_strand_id
1 'polypeptide(L)'
;MADNKYDHLFISGIDPEMQAKRPYATIGFLDGNTFEGCNEYQIFWVGDKPYGAYGTKEWGEIFHGPHTHKYPELFVHLGTDPDNPWDLGAEVEMHMGPEMEKHIVTRSTIMCIPADLPHGPWRILNVKRPFLIVTINQNGTHTEKALKNMVPEEMWKRMIFINQGYDTDGPAMEWPEAAGPPGEY
;
A
#
# COMPACT_ATOMS: atom_id res chain seq x y z
N MET A 1 -26.09 -12.47 -10.35
CA MET A 1 -26.06 -12.01 -11.76
C MET A 1 -26.32 -10.53 -11.74
N ALA A 2 -25.61 -9.75 -12.55
CA ALA A 2 -25.86 -8.31 -12.70
C ALA A 2 -27.30 -8.08 -13.20
N ASP A 3 -28.06 -7.23 -12.50
CA ASP A 3 -29.46 -6.94 -12.82
C ASP A 3 -29.59 -5.78 -13.83
N ASN A 4 -28.54 -4.94 -13.93
CA ASN A 4 -28.47 -3.83 -14.90
C ASN A 4 -27.32 -4.00 -15.90
N LYS A 5 -27.50 -3.38 -17.08
CA LYS A 5 -26.56 -3.39 -18.21
C LYS A 5 -25.10 -3.06 -17.81
N TYR A 6 -24.90 -2.18 -16.83
CA TYR A 6 -23.59 -1.64 -16.49
C TYR A 6 -23.04 -2.10 -15.12
N ASP A 7 -23.72 -3.00 -14.40
CA ASP A 7 -23.26 -3.42 -13.06
C ASP A 7 -21.84 -4.01 -13.08
N HIS A 8 -21.40 -4.57 -14.21
CA HIS A 8 -20.03 -5.06 -14.41
C HIS A 8 -18.94 -3.99 -14.29
N LEU A 9 -19.30 -2.69 -14.31
CA LEU A 9 -18.40 -1.56 -14.12
C LEU A 9 -18.30 -1.10 -12.66
N PHE A 10 -19.16 -1.63 -11.77
CA PHE A 10 -19.23 -1.22 -10.37
C PHE A 10 -18.54 -2.26 -9.49
N ILE A 11 -17.26 -2.01 -9.20
CA ILE A 11 -16.47 -2.92 -8.36
C ILE A 11 -16.68 -2.57 -6.88
N SER A 12 -16.98 -3.58 -6.08
CA SER A 12 -17.06 -3.49 -4.63
C SER A 12 -16.21 -4.59 -4.02
N GLY A 13 -15.13 -4.18 -3.36
CA GLY A 13 -14.14 -5.09 -2.80
C GLY A 13 -13.19 -5.66 -3.84
N ILE A 14 -12.75 -6.89 -3.58
CA ILE A 14 -11.96 -7.72 -4.47
C ILE A 14 -12.60 -9.11 -4.53
N ASP A 15 -12.02 -10.03 -5.30
CA ASP A 15 -12.46 -11.42 -5.32
C ASP A 15 -12.65 -11.97 -3.88
N PRO A 16 -13.80 -12.59 -3.55
CA PRO A 16 -14.08 -13.02 -2.19
C PRO A 16 -13.07 -14.01 -1.61
N GLU A 17 -12.49 -14.89 -2.43
CA GLU A 17 -11.46 -15.82 -1.97
C GLU A 17 -10.17 -15.06 -1.67
N MET A 18 -9.84 -14.05 -2.48
CA MET A 18 -8.71 -13.15 -2.22
C MET A 18 -8.94 -12.26 -0.99
N GLN A 19 -10.16 -11.78 -0.75
CA GLN A 19 -10.48 -11.00 0.44
C GLN A 19 -10.50 -11.86 1.71
N ALA A 20 -10.95 -13.12 1.64
CA ALA A 20 -10.94 -14.05 2.78
C ALA A 20 -9.51 -14.30 3.32
N LYS A 21 -8.52 -14.13 2.45
CA LYS A 21 -7.09 -14.23 2.71
C LYS A 21 -6.48 -12.94 3.26
N ARG A 22 -7.17 -11.81 3.12
CA ARG A 22 -6.72 -10.50 3.61
C ARG A 22 -7.38 -10.16 4.94
N PRO A 23 -6.59 -9.90 6.00
CA PRO A 23 -7.14 -9.52 7.30
C PRO A 23 -7.73 -8.11 7.34
N TYR A 24 -7.45 -7.28 6.34
CA TYR A 24 -7.95 -5.91 6.20
C TYR A 24 -8.83 -5.78 4.96
N ALA A 25 -9.80 -4.87 4.99
CA ALA A 25 -10.72 -4.65 3.88
C ALA A 25 -10.02 -3.93 2.73
N THR A 26 -9.96 -4.58 1.57
CA THR A 26 -9.69 -3.91 0.29
C THR A 26 -11.04 -3.47 -0.26
N ILE A 27 -11.27 -2.16 -0.33
CA ILE A 27 -12.56 -1.57 -0.74
C ILE A 27 -12.75 -1.66 -2.25
N GLY A 28 -11.65 -1.61 -3.01
CA GLY A 28 -11.65 -1.74 -4.45
C GLY A 28 -10.26 -2.04 -4.97
N PHE A 29 -10.19 -2.85 -6.02
CA PHE A 29 -9.00 -3.10 -6.81
C PHE A 29 -9.39 -3.12 -8.28
N LEU A 30 -8.65 -2.38 -9.10
CA LEU A 30 -8.76 -2.35 -10.54
C LEU A 30 -7.35 -2.33 -11.13
N ASP A 31 -7.18 -2.94 -12.30
CA ASP A 31 -5.94 -2.91 -13.06
C ASP A 31 -6.23 -3.13 -14.56
N GLY A 32 -5.16 -3.18 -15.36
CA GLY A 32 -5.26 -3.44 -16.79
C GLY A 32 -5.84 -4.81 -17.16
N ASN A 33 -5.83 -5.78 -16.23
CA ASN A 33 -6.45 -7.08 -16.41
C ASN A 33 -7.96 -7.03 -16.16
N THR A 34 -8.38 -6.19 -15.22
CA THR A 34 -9.80 -5.96 -14.90
C THR A 34 -10.48 -5.20 -16.02
N PHE A 35 -9.86 -4.12 -16.50
CA PHE A 35 -10.30 -3.35 -17.65
C PHE A 35 -9.11 -2.96 -18.53
N GLU A 36 -9.13 -3.36 -19.80
CA GLU A 36 -8.09 -2.98 -20.75
C GLU A 36 -7.96 -1.45 -20.84
N GLY A 37 -6.73 -0.93 -20.71
CA GLY A 37 -6.45 0.51 -20.71
C GLY A 37 -6.67 1.21 -19.36
N CYS A 38 -7.10 0.48 -18.32
CA CYS A 38 -7.17 0.98 -16.95
C CYS A 38 -5.78 0.94 -16.30
N ASN A 39 -5.46 1.98 -15.54
CA ASN A 39 -4.34 1.95 -14.62
C ASN A 39 -4.63 1.03 -13.42
N GLU A 40 -3.63 0.75 -12.60
CA GLU A 40 -3.88 0.08 -11.34
C GLU A 40 -4.34 1.07 -10.26
N TYR A 41 -5.45 0.73 -9.60
CA TYR A 41 -6.06 1.48 -8.51
C TYR A 41 -6.35 0.53 -7.36
N GLN A 42 -5.95 0.89 -6.15
CA GLN A 42 -6.28 0.14 -4.95
C GLN A 42 -6.81 1.07 -3.88
N ILE A 43 -7.83 0.62 -3.16
CA ILE A 43 -8.42 1.36 -2.03
C ILE A 43 -8.43 0.45 -0.83
N PHE A 44 -7.79 0.88 0.25
CA PHE A 44 -7.68 0.12 1.49
C PHE A 44 -8.32 0.88 2.64
N TRP A 45 -9.03 0.14 3.50
CA TRP A 45 -9.44 0.61 4.80
C TRP A 45 -8.34 0.34 5.83
N VAL A 46 -7.79 1.39 6.43
CA VAL A 46 -6.84 1.27 7.54
C VAL A 46 -7.58 1.52 8.84
N GLY A 47 -7.65 0.52 9.71
CA GLY A 47 -8.30 0.64 11.00
C GLY A 47 -7.41 1.16 12.12
N ASP A 48 -8.04 1.31 13.27
CA ASP A 48 -7.41 1.61 14.57
C ASP A 48 -6.35 0.57 14.97
N LYS A 49 -6.42 -0.63 14.42
CA LYS A 49 -5.44 -1.71 14.57
C LYS A 49 -5.08 -2.34 13.22
N PRO A 50 -3.96 -3.07 13.10
CA PRO A 50 -3.51 -3.65 11.83
C PRO A 50 -4.30 -4.86 11.34
N TYR A 51 -5.17 -5.43 12.18
CA TYR A 51 -5.93 -6.65 11.92
C TYR A 51 -5.09 -7.89 11.56
N GLY A 52 -3.76 -7.85 11.68
CA GLY A 52 -2.86 -8.93 11.25
C GLY A 52 -2.32 -8.76 9.83
N ALA A 53 -2.51 -7.59 9.19
CA ALA A 53 -1.93 -7.26 7.88
C ALA A 53 -0.44 -7.59 7.86
N TYR A 54 -0.01 -8.49 6.96
CA TYR A 54 1.39 -8.92 6.86
C TYR A 54 2.00 -9.43 8.19
N GLY A 55 1.19 -10.08 9.04
CA GLY A 55 1.62 -10.53 10.38
C GLY A 55 1.83 -9.40 11.40
N THR A 56 1.44 -8.16 11.07
CA THR A 56 1.55 -7.00 11.95
C THR A 56 0.61 -7.13 13.14
N LYS A 57 1.15 -7.07 14.37
CA LYS A 57 0.35 -7.11 15.60
C LYS A 57 0.01 -5.70 16.08
N GLU A 58 0.99 -4.80 16.02
CA GLU A 58 0.82 -3.39 16.34
C GLU A 58 1.32 -2.49 15.21
N TRP A 59 0.68 -1.33 15.04
CA TRP A 59 1.09 -0.38 14.00
C TRP A 59 2.55 0.03 14.17
N GLY A 60 3.27 0.05 13.05
CA GLY A 60 4.66 0.43 13.00
C GLY A 60 5.63 -0.70 13.36
N GLU A 61 5.18 -1.90 13.73
CA GLU A 61 6.07 -3.04 13.91
C GLU A 61 6.64 -3.52 12.59
N ILE A 62 5.76 -3.79 11.61
CA ILE A 62 6.07 -4.20 10.25
C ILE A 62 5.67 -3.08 9.30
N PHE A 63 6.48 -2.84 8.28
CA PHE A 63 6.27 -1.73 7.36
C PHE A 63 6.94 -1.97 6.01
N HIS A 64 6.61 -1.16 5.01
CA HIS A 64 7.11 -1.36 3.65
C HIS A 64 8.48 -0.71 3.50
N GLY A 65 9.48 -1.47 3.04
CA GLY A 65 10.84 -0.97 2.82
C GLY A 65 10.95 0.00 1.63
N PRO A 66 12.12 0.65 1.47
CA PRO A 66 12.39 1.53 0.34
C PRO A 66 12.32 0.80 -1.00
N HIS A 67 11.75 1.45 -2.01
CA HIS A 67 11.60 0.91 -3.35
C HIS A 67 11.43 2.01 -4.42
N THR A 68 11.29 1.57 -5.66
CA THR A 68 11.00 2.40 -6.85
C THR A 68 9.98 1.70 -7.75
N HIS A 69 9.26 2.49 -8.55
CA HIS A 69 8.34 2.03 -9.58
C HIS A 69 8.78 2.56 -10.96
N LYS A 70 8.53 1.82 -12.05
CA LYS A 70 8.85 2.25 -13.43
C LYS A 70 7.97 3.41 -13.89
N TYR A 71 6.80 3.54 -13.28
CA TYR A 71 5.79 4.52 -13.61
C TYR A 71 5.45 5.33 -12.36
N PRO A 72 5.00 6.59 -12.49
CA PRO A 72 4.63 7.38 -11.33
C PRO A 72 3.51 6.73 -10.51
N GLU A 73 3.52 6.96 -9.20
CA GLU A 73 2.45 6.56 -8.28
C GLU A 73 1.83 7.82 -7.64
N LEU A 74 0.50 7.84 -7.51
CA LEU A 74 -0.16 8.71 -6.56
C LEU A 74 -0.52 7.90 -5.32
N PHE A 75 -0.04 8.36 -4.18
CA PHE A 75 -0.29 7.71 -2.91
C PHE A 75 -1.08 8.66 -2.01
N VAL A 76 -2.33 8.29 -1.73
CA VAL A 76 -3.31 9.14 -1.08
C VAL A 76 -3.64 8.60 0.31
N HIS A 77 -3.60 9.49 1.30
CA HIS A 77 -4.02 9.25 2.67
C HIS A 77 -5.24 10.13 2.93
N LEU A 78 -6.41 9.56 3.20
CA LEU A 78 -7.65 10.31 3.39
C LEU A 78 -8.24 10.01 4.77
N GLY A 79 -8.38 11.06 5.59
CA GLY A 79 -9.10 11.00 6.86
C GLY A 79 -10.60 10.75 6.65
N THR A 80 -11.24 10.20 7.68
CA THR A 80 -12.67 9.84 7.66
C THR A 80 -13.55 10.74 8.53
N ASP A 81 -13.03 11.89 8.98
CA ASP A 81 -13.79 12.85 9.78
C ASP A 81 -14.58 13.81 8.88
N PRO A 82 -15.92 13.75 8.87
CA PRO A 82 -16.72 14.66 8.06
C PRO A 82 -16.64 16.12 8.53
N ASP A 83 -16.37 16.35 9.82
CA ASP A 83 -16.28 17.69 10.40
C ASP A 83 -14.87 18.29 10.22
N ASN A 84 -13.86 17.44 10.02
CA ASN A 84 -12.47 17.85 9.80
C ASN A 84 -11.76 17.02 8.72
N PRO A 85 -12.11 17.17 7.43
CA PRO A 85 -11.64 16.31 6.34
C PRO A 85 -10.13 16.40 6.07
N TRP A 86 -9.45 17.41 6.63
CA TRP A 86 -8.01 17.55 6.52
C TRP A 86 -7.24 16.79 7.59
N ASP A 87 -7.88 16.39 8.69
CA ASP A 87 -7.24 15.59 9.73
C ASP A 87 -7.26 14.11 9.32
N LEU A 88 -6.06 13.55 9.16
CA LEU A 88 -5.94 12.16 8.76
C LEU A 88 -6.53 11.22 9.83
N GLY A 89 -6.46 11.61 11.11
CA GLY A 89 -6.77 10.72 12.22
C GLY A 89 -5.67 9.68 12.50
N ALA A 90 -4.51 9.80 11.84
CA ALA A 90 -3.35 8.93 11.97
C ALA A 90 -2.05 9.73 11.82
N GLU A 91 -0.94 9.10 12.19
CA GLU A 91 0.41 9.57 11.90
C GLU A 91 1.14 8.53 11.06
N VAL A 92 1.63 8.95 9.90
CA VAL A 92 2.30 8.08 8.93
C VAL A 92 3.66 8.68 8.60
N GLU A 93 4.69 7.85 8.63
CA GLU A 93 6.04 8.19 8.21
C GLU A 93 6.25 7.72 6.76
N MET A 94 6.81 8.60 5.95
CA MET A 94 7.18 8.33 4.56
C MET A 94 8.55 8.94 4.29
N HIS A 95 9.44 8.19 3.63
CA HIS A 95 10.75 8.70 3.22
C HIS A 95 10.77 8.91 1.70
N MET A 96 11.43 9.97 1.25
CA MET A 96 11.45 10.36 -0.16
C MET A 96 12.86 10.70 -0.63
N GLY A 97 13.17 10.33 -1.87
CA GLY A 97 14.42 10.65 -2.54
C GLY A 97 15.61 9.79 -2.13
N PRO A 98 16.74 9.89 -2.86
CA PRO A 98 17.96 9.15 -2.57
C PRO A 98 18.54 9.45 -1.17
N GLU A 99 18.21 10.59 -0.59
CA GLU A 99 18.61 11.06 0.72
C GLU A 99 17.78 10.47 1.86
N MET A 100 16.69 9.77 1.53
CA MET A 100 15.73 9.23 2.51
C MET A 100 15.16 10.35 3.39
N GLU A 101 14.73 11.46 2.77
CA GLU A 101 14.14 12.58 3.49
C GLU A 101 12.85 12.13 4.18
N LYS A 102 12.84 12.20 5.51
CA LYS A 102 11.71 11.77 6.33
C LYS A 102 10.61 12.83 6.35
N HIS A 103 9.40 12.42 6.03
CA HIS A 103 8.16 13.18 6.16
C HIS A 103 7.20 12.52 7.14
N ILE A 104 6.50 13.33 7.93
CA ILE A 104 5.41 12.90 8.81
C ILE A 104 4.09 13.45 8.27
N VAL A 105 3.19 12.54 7.90
CA VAL A 105 1.87 12.83 7.36
C VAL A 105 0.85 12.68 8.48
N THR A 106 0.22 13.80 8.86
CA THR A 106 -0.87 13.87 9.86
C THR A 106 -2.16 14.43 9.29
N ARG A 107 -2.13 14.81 8.00
CA ARG A 107 -3.26 15.41 7.29
C ARG A 107 -3.64 14.57 6.10
N SER A 108 -4.90 14.65 5.67
CA SER A 108 -5.31 14.10 4.38
C SER A 108 -4.42 14.68 3.28
N THR A 109 -3.73 13.81 2.55
CA THR A 109 -2.62 14.17 1.66
C THR A 109 -2.66 13.30 0.41
N ILE A 110 -2.35 13.90 -0.73
CA ILE A 110 -1.97 13.19 -1.95
C ILE A 110 -0.48 13.43 -2.20
N MET A 111 0.28 12.35 -2.34
CA MET A 111 1.68 12.38 -2.71
C MET A 111 1.81 11.99 -4.18
N CYS A 112 2.57 12.78 -4.94
CA CYS A 112 2.99 12.39 -6.27
C CYS A 112 4.41 11.85 -6.17
N ILE A 113 4.59 10.58 -6.54
CA ILE A 113 5.86 9.88 -6.53
C ILE A 113 6.26 9.67 -7.99
N PRO A 114 7.20 10.46 -8.53
CA PRO A 114 7.70 10.28 -9.89
C PRO A 114 8.27 8.88 -10.14
N ALA A 115 8.25 8.45 -11.40
CA ALA A 115 8.93 7.23 -11.82
C ALA A 115 10.40 7.23 -11.38
N ASP A 116 10.87 6.07 -10.95
CA ASP A 116 12.23 5.79 -10.48
C ASP A 116 12.72 6.65 -9.30
N LEU A 117 11.86 7.48 -8.68
CA LEU A 117 12.22 8.19 -7.44
C LEU A 117 12.20 7.21 -6.27
N PRO A 118 13.34 7.02 -5.56
CA PRO A 118 13.36 6.21 -4.35
C PRO A 118 12.37 6.78 -3.33
N HIS A 119 11.58 5.90 -2.74
CA HIS A 119 10.64 6.27 -1.71
C HIS A 119 10.43 5.09 -0.76
N GLY A 120 9.84 5.39 0.39
CA GLY A 120 9.80 4.47 1.51
C GLY A 120 11.13 4.46 2.29
N PRO A 121 11.15 3.97 3.55
CA PRO A 121 10.07 3.21 4.16
C PRO A 121 8.78 3.98 4.37
N TRP A 122 7.67 3.29 4.17
CA TRP A 122 6.34 3.78 4.51
C TRP A 122 5.83 3.04 5.73
N ARG A 123 5.49 3.78 6.80
CA ARG A 123 5.20 3.21 8.12
C ARG A 123 4.08 3.97 8.81
N ILE A 124 3.01 3.26 9.19
CA ILE A 124 1.99 3.80 10.10
C ILE A 124 2.57 3.82 11.51
N LEU A 125 2.61 4.99 12.14
CA LEU A 125 3.13 5.17 13.50
C LEU A 125 2.01 5.03 14.54
N ASN A 126 0.82 5.56 14.24
CA ASN A 126 -0.35 5.51 15.11
C ASN A 126 -1.63 5.75 14.30
N VAL A 127 -2.74 5.15 14.72
CA VAL A 127 -4.07 5.41 14.19
C VAL A 127 -5.03 5.70 15.34
N LYS A 128 -5.55 6.93 15.41
CA LYS A 128 -6.57 7.34 16.39
C LYS A 128 -7.98 7.14 15.85
N ARG A 129 -8.13 7.23 14.53
CA ARG A 129 -9.37 7.03 13.78
C ARG A 129 -9.01 6.37 12.44
N PRO A 130 -9.83 5.43 11.95
CA PRO A 130 -9.60 4.82 10.64
C PRO A 130 -9.43 5.84 9.53
N PHE A 131 -8.61 5.50 8.55
CA PHE A 131 -8.38 6.33 7.37
C PHE A 131 -8.30 5.45 6.12
N LEU A 132 -8.40 6.07 4.95
CA LEU A 132 -8.29 5.37 3.68
C LEU A 132 -6.90 5.58 3.09
N ILE A 133 -6.39 4.51 2.46
CA ILE A 133 -5.26 4.59 1.56
C ILE A 133 -5.76 4.36 0.15
N VAL A 134 -5.35 5.20 -0.79
CA VAL A 134 -5.53 4.97 -2.22
C VAL A 134 -4.18 4.98 -2.91
N THR A 135 -3.86 3.90 -3.62
CA THR A 135 -2.70 3.84 -4.53
C THR A 135 -3.20 3.93 -5.96
N ILE A 136 -2.54 4.75 -6.76
CA ILE A 136 -2.82 4.91 -8.19
C ILE A 136 -1.51 4.84 -8.94
N ASN A 137 -1.21 3.68 -9.50
CA ASN A 137 -0.05 3.51 -10.36
C ASN A 137 -0.40 4.01 -11.75
N GLN A 138 0.42 4.86 -12.35
CA GLN A 138 0.18 5.43 -13.69
C GLN A 138 0.49 4.45 -14.83
N ASN A 139 0.16 3.18 -14.61
CA ASN A 139 0.26 2.08 -15.56
C ASN A 139 -0.72 0.96 -15.16
N GLY A 140 -1.14 0.12 -16.12
CA GLY A 140 -2.07 -0.99 -15.89
C GLY A 140 -1.49 -2.19 -15.14
N THR A 141 -0.20 -2.16 -14.79
CA THR A 141 0.48 -3.21 -14.03
C THR A 141 1.42 -2.60 -13.00
N HIS A 142 1.33 -3.06 -11.76
CA HIS A 142 2.27 -2.70 -10.70
C HIS A 142 3.71 -3.12 -11.03
N THR A 143 4.67 -2.27 -10.71
CA THR A 143 6.09 -2.60 -10.84
C THR A 143 6.79 -2.13 -9.59
N GLU A 144 7.60 -2.95 -8.95
CA GLU A 144 8.36 -2.56 -7.78
C GLU A 144 9.78 -3.11 -7.86
N LYS A 145 10.75 -2.30 -7.46
CA LYS A 145 12.13 -2.72 -7.23
C LYS A 145 12.55 -2.31 -5.83
N ALA A 146 12.79 -3.30 -4.96
CA ALA A 146 13.25 -3.09 -3.61
C ALA A 146 14.67 -2.49 -3.55
N LEU A 147 14.89 -1.55 -2.62
CA LEU A 147 16.16 -0.83 -2.40
C LEU A 147 16.71 -1.05 -0.99
N LYS A 148 16.86 -2.33 -0.60
CA LYS A 148 17.29 -2.74 0.74
C LYS A 148 18.56 -2.04 1.25
N ASN A 149 19.48 -1.72 0.33
CA ASN A 149 20.75 -1.06 0.62
C ASN A 149 20.61 0.39 1.11
N MET A 150 19.41 0.99 1.03
CA MET A 150 19.14 2.34 1.54
C MET A 150 18.81 2.38 3.03
N VAL A 151 18.67 1.21 3.67
CA VAL A 151 18.35 1.08 5.10
C VAL A 151 19.30 0.10 5.78
N PRO A 152 19.64 0.32 7.06
CA PRO A 152 20.48 -0.60 7.82
C PRO A 152 19.91 -2.04 7.86
N GLU A 153 20.77 -3.05 7.79
CA GLU A 153 20.38 -4.45 7.72
C GLU A 153 19.53 -4.90 8.91
N GLU A 154 19.76 -4.33 10.10
CA GLU A 154 18.99 -4.65 11.30
C GLU A 154 17.50 -4.28 11.19
N MET A 155 17.15 -3.39 10.24
CA MET A 155 15.77 -3.00 9.97
C MET A 155 15.06 -4.00 9.05
N TRP A 156 15.79 -4.78 8.24
CA TRP A 156 15.21 -5.65 7.22
C TRP A 156 14.25 -6.69 7.80
N LYS A 157 14.54 -7.19 9.01
CA LYS A 157 13.68 -8.14 9.73
C LYS A 157 12.25 -7.64 9.98
N ARG A 158 12.00 -6.33 9.85
CA ARG A 158 10.70 -5.68 10.05
C ARG A 158 10.11 -5.13 8.75
N MET A 159 10.80 -5.27 7.62
CA MET A 159 10.41 -4.65 6.36
C MET A 159 9.92 -5.67 5.35
N ILE A 160 8.87 -5.29 4.65
CA ILE A 160 8.42 -5.96 3.44
C ILE A 160 9.17 -5.36 2.27
N PHE A 161 9.78 -6.22 1.45
CA PHE A 161 10.38 -5.83 0.18
C PHE A 161 9.73 -6.62 -0.94
N ILE A 162 9.34 -5.96 -2.02
CA ILE A 162 8.74 -6.63 -3.18
C ILE A 162 9.60 -6.33 -4.40
N ASN A 163 9.74 -7.33 -5.28
CA ASN A 163 10.26 -7.16 -6.61
C ASN A 163 9.21 -7.67 -7.60
N GLN A 164 8.79 -6.83 -8.53
CA GLN A 164 7.77 -7.17 -9.51
C GLN A 164 7.98 -6.35 -10.79
N GLY A 165 7.88 -7.01 -11.95
CA GLY A 165 7.82 -6.32 -13.24
C GLY A 165 9.14 -5.69 -13.70
N TYR A 166 10.25 -5.96 -13.01
CA TYR A 166 11.62 -5.63 -13.42
C TYR A 166 12.36 -6.88 -13.91
N ASP A 167 12.87 -7.67 -12.96
CA ASP A 167 13.78 -8.78 -13.21
C ASP A 167 13.16 -10.14 -12.81
N THR A 168 11.92 -10.15 -12.32
CA THR A 168 11.21 -11.33 -11.82
C THR A 168 10.00 -11.68 -12.66
N ASP A 169 9.76 -12.98 -12.85
CA ASP A 169 8.52 -13.50 -13.43
C ASP A 169 7.41 -13.45 -12.37
N GLY A 170 6.77 -12.27 -12.27
CA GLY A 170 5.73 -11.98 -11.27
C GLY A 170 6.25 -11.39 -9.97
N PRO A 171 5.36 -11.17 -8.97
CA PRO A 171 5.73 -10.60 -7.68
C PRO A 171 6.54 -11.58 -6.83
N ALA A 172 7.71 -11.14 -6.38
CA ALA A 172 8.54 -11.82 -5.40
C ALA A 172 8.62 -10.96 -4.13
N MET A 173 7.97 -11.43 -3.05
CA MET A 173 7.92 -10.75 -1.77
C MET A 173 8.94 -11.38 -0.79
N GLU A 174 9.80 -10.55 -0.21
CA GLU A 174 10.60 -10.91 0.96
C GLU A 174 9.79 -10.63 2.22
N TRP A 175 9.43 -11.71 2.92
CA TRP A 175 8.62 -11.64 4.13
C TRP A 175 9.46 -11.25 5.35
N PRO A 176 9.02 -10.29 6.18
CA PRO A 176 9.76 -9.85 7.35
C PRO A 176 9.79 -10.93 8.45
N GLU A 177 10.97 -11.29 8.91
CA GLU A 177 11.17 -12.28 9.99
C GLU A 177 10.34 -11.96 11.25
N ALA A 178 10.24 -10.67 11.62
CA ALA A 178 9.51 -10.22 12.81
C ALA A 178 7.98 -10.44 12.71
N ALA A 179 7.44 -10.65 11.50
CA ALA A 179 6.04 -11.02 11.30
C ALA A 179 5.76 -12.50 11.60
N GLY A 180 6.81 -13.30 11.86
CA GLY A 180 6.70 -14.75 11.96
C GLY A 180 6.61 -15.41 10.58
N PRO A 181 6.21 -16.70 10.50
CA PRO A 181 6.05 -17.37 9.21
C PRO A 181 4.98 -16.65 8.37
N PRO A 182 5.14 -16.59 7.03
CA PRO A 182 4.05 -16.17 6.16
C PRO A 182 2.84 -17.05 6.47
N GLY A 183 1.72 -16.43 6.85
CA GLY A 183 0.46 -17.14 6.94
C GLY A 183 0.02 -17.61 5.56
N GLU A 184 -0.92 -18.55 5.52
CA GLU A 184 -1.79 -18.75 4.36
C GLU A 184 -2.69 -17.51 4.25
N TYR A 185 -2.11 -16.40 3.78
CA TYR A 185 -2.84 -15.23 3.30
C TYR A 185 -3.15 -15.51 1.82
#